data_AF-A0A2P6Q049-F1
#
_entry.id   AF-A0A2P6Q049-F1
#
_cell.length_a   1.000
_cell.length_b   1.000
_cell.length_c   1.000
_cell.angle_alpha   90.00
_cell.angle_beta   90.00
_cell.angle_gamma   90.00
#
_symmetry.space_group_name_H-M   'P 1'
#
loop_
_entity.id
_entity.type
_entity.pdbx_description
1 polymer ?
#
loop_
_entity_poly.entity_id
_entity_poly.type
_entity_poly.pdbx_seq_one_letter_code
_entity_poly.pdbx_strand_id
1 'polypeptide(L)'
;MDHGLRPRQREFFIGFTKGEMERMDKLVRESGEAVLAKEFCQNLAKSFNRSAGRAGKPIVKWIQVQNWFQERMQELPNILKDLQGVCPSTKAPKSKEKPKAHSKAEEKIPESELEFEARSSKDGAWYDVDMFLCHRVASAGETEVRVRFVGFGAEEDEWVNVKKAVRERSVPLENSECSSLKVGDHVLCLLEKRDQAIYYDAHIIEIHRRMHDIRGCRCLFFIRYNHDNSEEKVRLRRLCRRPIR
;
A
#
# COMPACT_ATOMS: atom_id res chain seq x y z
N MET A 1 -19.17 -8.63 -28.20
CA MET A 1 -18.89 -9.77 -27.30
C MET A 1 -18.61 -9.16 -25.95
N ASP A 2 -19.48 -9.42 -24.98
CA ASP A 2 -19.35 -8.88 -23.63
C ASP A 2 -18.21 -9.63 -22.93
N HIS A 3 -17.04 -9.00 -22.85
CA HIS A 3 -15.92 -9.55 -22.08
C HIS A 3 -16.30 -9.46 -20.62
N GLY A 4 -16.84 -10.55 -20.07
CA GLY A 4 -17.30 -10.66 -18.69
C GLY A 4 -16.21 -10.19 -17.72
N LEU A 5 -16.32 -8.94 -17.31
CA LEU A 5 -15.39 -8.30 -16.40
C LEU A 5 -15.54 -8.93 -15.02
N ARG A 6 -14.43 -9.43 -14.45
CA ARG A 6 -14.45 -10.12 -13.14
C ARG A 6 -14.88 -9.16 -12.03
N PRO A 7 -15.99 -9.43 -11.33
CA PRO A 7 -16.40 -8.61 -10.19
C PRO A 7 -15.42 -8.77 -9.04
N ARG A 8 -14.90 -7.65 -8.52
CA ARG A 8 -14.27 -7.60 -7.20
C ARG A 8 -15.31 -7.11 -6.20
N GLN A 9 -15.61 -7.89 -5.16
CA GLN A 9 -16.47 -7.40 -4.08
C GLN A 9 -15.79 -6.21 -3.40
N ARG A 10 -16.45 -5.05 -3.47
CA ARG A 10 -16.02 -3.83 -2.79
C ARG A 10 -16.59 -3.83 -1.38
N GLU A 11 -15.87 -4.37 -0.41
CA GLU A 11 -16.17 -4.08 0.99
C GLU A 11 -15.83 -2.62 1.29
N PHE A 12 -16.80 -1.86 1.79
CA PHE A 12 -16.59 -0.48 2.22
C PHE A 12 -15.72 -0.48 3.48
N PHE A 13 -14.42 -0.28 3.27
CA PHE A 13 -13.43 -0.33 4.34
C PHE A 13 -12.97 1.08 4.75
N ILE A 14 -13.01 1.37 6.06
CA ILE A 14 -12.52 2.61 6.66
C ILE A 14 -11.53 2.24 7.78
N GLY A 15 -10.35 2.87 7.80
CA GLY A 15 -9.36 2.68 8.87
C GLY A 15 -8.17 1.81 8.47
N PHE A 16 -7.65 1.04 9.43
CA PHE A 16 -6.50 0.16 9.27
C PHE A 16 -6.91 -1.31 9.34
N THR A 17 -6.30 -2.17 8.52
CA THR A 17 -6.55 -3.62 8.60
C THR A 17 -6.04 -4.17 9.94
N LYS A 18 -6.52 -5.34 10.34
CA LYS A 18 -6.05 -5.98 11.58
C LYS A 18 -4.52 -6.14 11.59
N GLY A 19 -3.94 -6.61 10.48
CA GLY A 19 -2.49 -6.76 10.36
C GLY A 19 -1.74 -5.42 10.37
N GLU A 20 -2.31 -4.36 9.79
CA GLU A 20 -1.73 -3.01 9.89
C GLU A 20 -1.71 -2.51 11.34
N MET A 21 -2.81 -2.71 12.09
CA MET A 21 -2.89 -2.33 13.51
C MET A 21 -1.90 -3.13 14.37
N GLU A 22 -1.81 -4.45 14.17
CA GLU A 22 -0.84 -5.30 14.87
C GLU A 22 0.61 -4.86 14.60
N ARG A 23 0.92 -4.48 13.34
CA ARG A 23 2.24 -3.97 12.97
C ARG A 23 2.54 -2.61 13.63
N MET A 24 1.58 -1.69 13.63
CA MET A 24 1.76 -0.39 14.33
C MET A 24 1.92 -0.60 15.84
N ASP A 25 1.13 -1.48 16.45
CA ASP A 25 1.24 -1.84 17.87
C ASP A 25 2.60 -2.43 18.23
N LYS A 26 3.20 -3.23 17.34
CA LYS A 26 4.57 -3.74 17.52
C LYS A 26 5.58 -2.59 17.47
N LEU A 27 5.47 -1.69 16.50
CA LEU A 27 6.38 -0.54 16.33
C LEU A 27 6.32 0.44 17.51
N VAL A 28 5.15 0.66 18.12
CA VAL A 28 5.04 1.47 19.36
C VAL A 28 5.88 0.87 20.49
N ARG A 29 5.85 -0.46 20.65
CA ARG A 29 6.60 -1.16 21.71
C ARG A 29 8.10 -1.14 21.47
N GLU A 30 8.52 -1.22 20.21
CA GLU A 30 9.94 -1.35 19.83
C GLU A 30 10.65 0.00 19.68
N SER A 31 9.97 1.03 19.18
CA SER A 31 10.62 2.29 18.75
C SER A 31 10.19 3.53 19.54
N GLY A 32 9.23 3.43 20.45
CA GLY A 32 8.83 4.55 21.34
C GLY A 32 8.44 5.82 20.57
N GLU A 33 8.97 6.98 20.96
CA GLU A 33 8.66 8.29 20.35
C GLU A 33 9.22 8.48 18.93
N ALA A 34 10.17 7.64 18.49
CA ALA A 34 10.76 7.74 17.15
C ALA A 34 9.72 7.51 16.02
N VAL A 35 8.63 6.79 16.31
CA VAL A 35 7.56 6.52 15.35
C VAL A 35 6.77 7.76 14.92
N LEU A 36 6.85 8.87 15.68
CA LEU A 36 6.17 10.13 15.37
C LEU A 36 6.88 10.95 14.28
N ALA A 37 8.10 10.55 13.91
CA ALA A 37 8.85 11.21 12.84
C ALA A 37 8.06 11.14 11.52
N LYS A 38 7.96 12.28 10.84
CA LYS A 38 7.21 12.40 9.57
C LYS A 38 7.70 11.40 8.52
N GLU A 39 9.01 11.24 8.38
CA GLU A 39 9.62 10.31 7.42
C GLU A 39 9.27 8.86 7.74
N PHE A 40 9.26 8.50 9.03
CA PHE A 40 8.84 7.18 9.50
C PHE A 40 7.37 6.90 9.13
N CYS A 41 6.46 7.81 9.49
CA CYS A 41 5.04 7.68 9.14
C CYS A 41 4.80 7.61 7.63
N GLN A 42 5.56 8.37 6.83
CA GLN A 42 5.49 8.34 5.37
C GLN A 42 5.96 6.99 4.82
N ASN A 43 7.06 6.45 5.32
CA ASN A 43 7.58 5.16 4.87
C ASN A 43 6.64 4.02 5.29
N LEU A 44 6.08 4.08 6.50
CA LEU A 44 5.11 3.10 6.98
C LEU A 44 3.81 3.14 6.16
N ALA A 45 3.25 4.32 5.89
CA ALA A 45 2.08 4.46 5.03
C ALA A 45 2.34 3.96 3.60
N LYS A 46 3.52 4.26 3.03
CA LYS A 46 3.93 3.70 1.74
C LYS A 46 4.00 2.17 1.78
N SER A 47 4.50 1.57 2.86
CA SER A 47 4.54 0.11 3.00
C SER A 47 3.14 -0.50 3.10
N PHE A 48 2.21 0.13 3.84
CA PHE A 48 0.82 -0.32 3.91
C PHE A 48 0.09 -0.21 2.58
N ASN A 49 0.31 0.89 1.84
CA ASN A 49 -0.29 1.07 0.51
C ASN A 49 0.31 0.14 -0.54
N ARG A 50 1.51 -0.39 -0.30
CA ARG A 50 2.07 -1.48 -1.09
C ARG A 50 1.44 -2.81 -0.73
N SER A 51 0.79 -2.96 0.44
CA SER A 51 0.42 -4.28 0.98
C SER A 51 -0.87 -4.92 0.44
N ALA A 52 -0.91 -6.23 0.20
CA ALA A 52 -1.86 -6.94 -0.66
C ALA A 52 -3.22 -7.00 0.02
N GLY A 53 -3.19 -7.04 1.36
CA GLY A 53 -4.36 -6.83 2.21
C GLY A 53 -5.05 -5.47 2.01
N ARG A 54 -4.41 -4.52 1.32
CA ARG A 54 -4.95 -3.21 0.93
C ARG A 54 -5.59 -3.17 -0.46
N ALA A 55 -5.60 -4.27 -1.20
CA ALA A 55 -6.29 -4.39 -2.50
C ALA A 55 -7.72 -3.83 -2.44
N GLY A 56 -8.04 -2.84 -3.28
CA GLY A 56 -9.37 -2.24 -3.36
C GLY A 56 -9.79 -1.37 -2.17
N LYS A 57 -8.92 -1.17 -1.17
CA LYS A 57 -9.18 -0.32 0.00
C LYS A 57 -8.64 1.10 -0.22
N PRO A 58 -9.14 2.12 0.51
CA PRO A 58 -8.62 3.47 0.40
C PRO A 58 -7.14 3.57 0.78
N ILE A 59 -6.43 4.49 0.11
CA ILE A 59 -5.05 4.89 0.43
C ILE A 59 -4.96 5.29 1.89
N VAL A 60 -4.00 4.68 2.59
CA VAL A 60 -3.55 5.11 3.91
C VAL A 60 -2.65 6.32 3.73
N LYS A 61 -3.07 7.48 4.23
CA LYS A 61 -2.23 8.68 4.26
C LYS A 61 -1.28 8.61 5.45
N TRP A 62 -0.05 9.11 5.30
CA TRP A 62 0.90 9.17 6.41
C TRP A 62 0.37 9.92 7.65
N ILE A 63 -0.51 10.91 7.44
CA ILE A 63 -1.18 11.63 8.53
C ILE A 63 -2.08 10.70 9.36
N GLN A 64 -2.75 9.72 8.73
CA GLN A 64 -3.57 8.76 9.46
C GLN A 64 -2.70 7.87 10.36
N VAL A 65 -1.53 7.47 9.87
CA VAL A 65 -0.54 6.70 10.65
C VAL A 65 -0.02 7.53 11.82
N GLN A 66 0.32 8.80 11.58
CA GLN A 66 0.80 9.71 12.62
C GLN A 66 -0.25 9.93 13.71
N ASN A 67 -1.50 10.22 13.33
CA ASN A 67 -2.59 10.43 14.28
C ASN A 67 -2.82 9.17 15.12
N TRP A 68 -2.80 7.99 14.50
CA TRP A 68 -2.95 6.72 15.21
C TRP A 68 -1.85 6.54 16.28
N PHE A 69 -0.59 6.82 15.94
CA PHE A 69 0.50 6.76 16.92
C PHE A 69 0.33 7.79 18.05
N GLN A 70 -0.09 9.01 17.73
CA GLN A 70 -0.34 10.05 18.74
C GLN A 70 -1.43 9.63 19.72
N GLU A 71 -2.56 9.12 19.23
CA GLU A 71 -3.66 8.60 20.05
C GLU A 71 -3.18 7.45 20.94
N ARG A 72 -2.46 6.48 20.37
CA ARG A 72 -1.94 5.30 21.09
C ARG A 72 -0.92 5.65 22.17
N MET A 73 -0.07 6.65 21.94
CA MET A 73 0.89 7.13 22.93
C MET A 73 0.24 7.95 24.05
N GLN A 74 -0.93 8.57 23.81
CA GLN A 74 -1.72 9.20 24.87
C GLN A 74 -2.49 8.18 25.73
N GLU A 75 -2.77 6.99 25.21
CA GLU A 75 -3.37 5.90 25.97
C GLU A 75 -2.37 5.12 26.84
N LEU A 76 -1.08 5.08 26.46
CA LEU A 76 -0.02 4.37 27.20
C LEU A 76 0.11 4.81 28.68
N PRO A 77 0.06 6.12 29.01
CA PRO A 77 0.04 6.61 30.39
C PRO A 77 -1.22 6.24 31.16
N ASN A 78 -2.36 6.02 30.49
CA ASN A 78 -3.63 5.70 31.15
C ASN A 78 -3.70 4.22 31.56
N ILE A 79 -3.13 3.32 30.76
CA ILE A 79 -3.03 1.88 31.11
C ILE A 79 -2.10 1.66 32.32
N LEU A 80 -1.04 2.48 32.45
CA LEU A 80 -0.14 2.45 33.61
C LEU A 80 -0.75 3.06 34.88
N LYS A 81 -1.67 4.03 34.75
CA LYS A 81 -2.38 4.64 35.88
C LYS A 81 -3.46 3.72 36.46
N ASP A 82 -4.14 2.94 35.61
CA ASP A 82 -5.19 2.02 36.05
C ASP A 82 -4.63 0.84 36.86
N LEU A 83 -3.33 0.53 36.72
CA LEU A 83 -2.64 -0.48 37.50
C LEU A 83 -2.02 0.05 38.81
N GLN A 84 -2.04 1.36 39.08
CA GLN A 84 -1.46 1.99 40.27
C GLN A 84 -2.48 2.60 41.24
N GLY A 85 -3.73 2.13 41.18
CA GLY A 85 -4.83 2.58 42.04
C GLY A 85 -4.87 2.00 43.46
N VAL A 86 -3.76 1.66 44.12
CA VAL A 86 -3.72 1.48 45.60
C VAL A 86 -2.32 1.85 46.14
N CYS A 87 -2.24 2.96 46.87
CA CYS A 87 -1.13 3.36 47.75
C CYS A 87 -1.46 2.94 49.21
N PRO A 88 -0.53 2.94 50.21
CA PRO A 88 0.57 3.90 50.34
C PRO A 88 1.93 3.45 50.96
N SER A 89 2.97 4.20 50.55
CA SER A 89 4.12 4.70 51.35
C SER A 89 5.09 3.73 52.03
N THR A 90 6.39 3.78 51.63
CA THR A 90 7.48 4.32 52.49
C THR A 90 8.86 4.32 51.79
N LYS A 91 9.52 5.48 51.88
CA LYS A 91 10.98 5.79 51.98
C LYS A 91 11.99 5.25 50.93
N ALA A 92 12.67 6.22 50.29
CA ALA A 92 13.97 6.13 49.58
C ALA A 92 15.13 5.71 50.55
N PRO A 93 16.40 5.39 50.15
CA PRO A 93 17.19 6.10 49.11
C PRO A 93 18.35 5.39 48.31
N LYS A 94 18.69 6.03 47.17
CA LYS A 94 20.03 6.33 46.59
C LYS A 94 20.91 5.30 45.81
N SER A 95 21.42 5.83 44.68
CA SER A 95 22.69 5.57 43.95
C SER A 95 22.67 4.34 43.00
N LYS A 96 23.24 4.31 41.79
CA LYS A 96 24.47 4.91 41.22
C LYS A 96 24.41 5.07 39.68
N GLU A 97 25.21 6.02 39.19
CA GLU A 97 26.01 6.11 37.95
C GLU A 97 25.53 5.51 36.60
N LYS A 98 25.60 6.37 35.57
CA LYS A 98 25.57 6.08 34.12
C LYS A 98 26.68 5.09 33.72
N PRO A 99 26.52 4.42 32.56
CA PRO A 99 27.37 4.82 31.43
C PRO A 99 26.59 5.13 30.16
N LYS A 100 27.12 6.12 29.41
CA LYS A 100 26.78 6.35 28.01
C LYS A 100 27.28 5.16 27.18
N ALA A 101 26.40 4.56 26.38
CA ALA A 101 26.79 3.73 25.24
C ALA A 101 26.09 4.31 24.01
N HIS A 102 26.89 4.95 23.15
CA HIS A 102 26.53 5.18 21.77
C HIS A 102 26.46 3.82 21.08
N SER A 103 25.26 3.32 20.82
CA SER A 103 25.04 2.35 19.76
C SER A 103 24.16 3.03 18.71
N LYS A 104 24.77 3.34 17.56
CA LYS A 104 24.03 3.49 16.30
C LYS A 104 23.35 2.14 16.05
N ALA A 105 22.11 2.00 16.50
CA ALA A 105 21.23 1.00 15.95
C ALA A 105 20.83 1.53 14.57
N GLU A 106 21.42 0.97 13.52
CA GLU A 106 20.82 1.08 12.19
C GLU A 106 19.40 0.52 12.30
N GLU A 107 18.44 1.42 12.29
CA GLU A 107 17.01 1.16 12.20
C GLU A 107 16.73 0.40 10.90
N LYS A 108 16.85 -0.93 10.95
CA LYS A 108 16.21 -1.78 9.95
C LYS A 108 14.71 -1.79 10.25
N ILE A 109 14.01 -0.81 9.68
CA ILE A 109 12.62 -1.01 9.27
C ILE A 109 12.58 -2.38 8.58
N PRO A 110 11.72 -3.33 8.98
CA PRO A 110 11.65 -4.63 8.34
C PRO A 110 11.52 -4.43 6.83
N GLU A 111 12.47 -5.03 6.12
CA GLU A 111 12.60 -5.04 4.67
C GLU A 111 11.20 -5.13 4.05
N SER A 112 10.85 -4.14 3.23
CA SER A 112 9.53 -4.06 2.57
C SER A 112 9.22 -5.43 1.99
N GLU A 113 8.24 -6.15 2.55
CA GLU A 113 7.71 -7.38 1.95
C GLU A 113 7.36 -7.03 0.50
N LEU A 114 8.14 -7.54 -0.45
CA LEU A 114 7.94 -7.24 -1.86
C LEU A 114 6.65 -7.92 -2.27
N GLU A 115 5.73 -7.12 -2.75
CA GLU A 115 4.44 -7.63 -3.19
C GLU A 115 4.24 -7.48 -4.68
N PHE A 116 3.44 -8.39 -5.21
CA PHE A 116 3.33 -8.60 -6.64
C PHE A 116 1.91 -8.40 -7.10
N GLU A 117 1.78 -7.88 -8.31
CA GLU A 117 0.57 -7.94 -9.10
C GLU A 117 0.85 -8.77 -10.35
N ALA A 118 -0.18 -9.47 -10.83
CA ALA A 118 -0.11 -10.25 -12.04
C ALA A 118 -1.25 -9.89 -13.01
N ARG A 119 -0.93 -9.93 -14.29
CA ARG A 119 -1.86 -9.65 -15.38
C ARG A 119 -2.59 -10.92 -15.77
N SER A 120 -3.90 -10.91 -15.66
CA SER A 120 -4.72 -12.04 -16.08
C SER A 120 -4.80 -12.17 -17.58
N SER A 121 -4.87 -13.42 -18.02
CA SER A 121 -5.12 -13.81 -19.41
C SER A 121 -6.58 -13.64 -19.82
N LYS A 122 -7.52 -13.63 -18.85
CA LYS A 122 -8.97 -13.61 -19.10
C LYS A 122 -9.47 -12.24 -19.56
N ASP A 123 -8.99 -11.18 -18.91
CA ASP A 123 -9.49 -9.81 -19.11
C ASP A 123 -8.38 -8.76 -19.31
N GLY A 124 -7.11 -9.17 -19.25
CA GLY A 124 -5.96 -8.28 -19.44
C GLY A 124 -5.72 -7.31 -18.27
N ALA A 125 -6.48 -7.40 -17.19
CA ALA A 125 -6.33 -6.53 -16.02
C ALA A 125 -5.29 -7.06 -15.03
N TRP A 126 -4.79 -6.15 -14.20
CA TRP A 126 -3.82 -6.43 -13.14
C TRP A 126 -4.52 -6.65 -11.79
N TYR A 127 -4.08 -7.70 -11.10
CA TYR A 127 -4.62 -8.13 -9.82
C TYR A 127 -3.48 -8.41 -8.85
N ASP A 128 -3.71 -8.07 -7.59
CA ASP A 128 -2.75 -8.35 -6.52
C ASP A 128 -2.65 -9.87 -6.35
N VAL A 129 -1.42 -10.36 -6.25
CA VAL A 129 -1.11 -11.78 -6.03
C VAL A 129 -1.19 -12.05 -4.53
N ASP A 130 -2.01 -13.02 -4.15
CA ASP A 130 -2.08 -13.53 -2.78
C ASP A 130 -0.93 -14.52 -2.54
N MET A 131 -0.75 -15.48 -3.46
CA MET A 131 0.35 -16.44 -3.39
C MET A 131 0.75 -17.02 -4.74
N PHE A 132 2.03 -17.40 -4.83
CA PHE A 132 2.57 -18.22 -5.91
C PHE A 132 2.50 -19.69 -5.49
N LEU A 133 1.76 -20.51 -6.23
CA LEU A 133 1.49 -21.90 -5.87
C LEU A 133 2.59 -22.85 -6.36
N CYS A 134 2.99 -22.67 -7.62
CA CYS A 134 4.05 -23.46 -8.26
C CYS A 134 4.55 -22.76 -9.53
N HIS A 135 5.60 -23.30 -10.15
CA HIS A 135 6.13 -22.81 -11.42
C HIS A 135 6.24 -23.96 -12.44
N ARG A 136 6.29 -23.60 -13.72
CA ARG A 136 6.60 -24.50 -14.83
C ARG A 136 7.45 -23.80 -15.86
N VAL A 137 8.16 -24.58 -16.67
CA VAL A 137 8.83 -24.09 -17.86
C VAL A 137 8.03 -24.59 -19.06
N ALA A 138 7.49 -23.67 -19.84
CA ALA A 138 6.77 -24.00 -21.06
C ALA A 138 7.72 -24.60 -22.10
N SER A 139 7.19 -25.31 -23.08
CA SER A 139 7.95 -25.92 -24.18
C SER A 139 8.78 -24.90 -24.98
N ALA A 140 8.36 -23.63 -25.02
CA ALA A 140 9.09 -22.52 -25.62
C ALA A 140 10.25 -21.97 -24.73
N GLY A 141 10.53 -22.58 -23.57
CA GLY A 141 11.54 -22.12 -22.61
C GLY A 141 11.08 -20.95 -21.72
N GLU A 142 9.82 -20.53 -21.82
CA GLU A 142 9.27 -19.46 -21.00
C GLU A 142 8.90 -19.94 -19.60
N THR A 143 9.28 -19.20 -18.56
CA THR A 143 8.89 -19.49 -17.18
C THR A 143 7.50 -18.93 -16.88
N GLU A 144 6.63 -19.80 -16.38
CA GLU A 144 5.30 -19.45 -15.92
C GLU A 144 5.13 -19.84 -14.45
N VAL A 145 4.35 -19.05 -13.73
CA VAL A 145 3.98 -19.30 -12.34
C VAL A 145 2.47 -19.42 -12.24
N ARG A 146 2.00 -20.30 -11.36
CA ARG A 146 0.59 -20.41 -11.03
C ARG A 146 0.29 -19.49 -9.86
N VAL A 147 -0.57 -18.49 -10.07
CA VAL A 147 -0.89 -17.46 -9.09
C VAL A 147 -2.31 -17.62 -8.58
N ARG A 148 -2.49 -17.38 -7.27
CA ARG A 148 -3.79 -17.06 -6.67
C ARG A 148 -3.91 -15.55 -6.49
N PHE A 149 -5.03 -14.98 -6.91
CA PHE A 149 -5.29 -13.55 -6.76
C PHE A 149 -5.99 -13.23 -5.45
N VAL A 150 -5.70 -12.06 -4.88
CA VAL A 150 -6.40 -11.58 -3.68
C VAL A 150 -7.90 -11.45 -3.96
N GLY A 151 -8.71 -12.09 -3.10
CA GLY A 151 -10.17 -12.07 -3.17
C GLY A 151 -10.79 -13.12 -4.09
N PHE A 152 -9.99 -14.05 -4.62
CA PHE A 152 -10.46 -15.13 -5.49
C PHE A 152 -10.03 -16.50 -4.97
N GLY A 153 -10.85 -17.53 -5.22
CA GLY A 153 -10.59 -18.91 -4.81
C GLY A 153 -9.73 -19.69 -5.80
N ALA A 154 -9.51 -20.96 -5.51
CA ALA A 154 -8.66 -21.86 -6.31
C ALA A 154 -9.17 -22.07 -7.75
N GLU A 155 -10.47 -21.87 -7.96
CA GLU A 155 -11.14 -21.91 -9.27
C GLU A 155 -10.69 -20.79 -10.22
N GLU A 156 -10.11 -19.72 -9.68
CA GLU A 156 -9.61 -18.58 -10.44
C GLU A 156 -8.07 -18.56 -10.57
N ASP A 157 -7.37 -19.60 -10.09
CA ASP A 157 -5.91 -19.67 -10.19
C ASP A 157 -5.46 -19.69 -11.66
N GLU A 158 -4.48 -18.84 -12.01
CA GLU A 158 -4.01 -18.68 -13.40
C GLU A 158 -2.51 -18.99 -13.55
N TRP A 159 -2.15 -19.62 -14.68
CA TRP A 159 -0.76 -19.67 -15.12
C TRP A 159 -0.42 -18.37 -15.85
N VAL A 160 0.58 -17.65 -15.36
CA VAL A 160 1.02 -16.36 -15.92
C VAL A 160 2.52 -16.38 -16.22
N ASN A 161 2.91 -15.75 -17.32
CA ASN A 161 4.32 -15.61 -17.70
C ASN A 161 5.05 -14.64 -16.76
N VAL A 162 6.16 -15.08 -16.16
CA VAL A 162 6.89 -14.29 -15.15
C VAL A 162 7.41 -12.97 -15.72
N LYS A 163 7.95 -12.98 -16.94
CA LYS A 163 8.57 -11.79 -17.55
C LYS A 163 7.55 -10.78 -18.05
N LYS A 164 6.41 -11.26 -18.54
CA LYS A 164 5.41 -10.43 -19.24
C LYS A 164 4.24 -10.03 -18.35
N ALA A 165 3.92 -10.82 -17.33
CA ALA A 165 2.66 -10.73 -16.61
C ALA A 165 2.80 -10.77 -15.09
N VAL A 166 4.01 -10.69 -14.53
CA VAL A 166 4.24 -10.54 -13.08
C VAL A 166 5.17 -9.36 -12.85
N ARG A 167 4.85 -8.52 -11.87
CA ARG A 167 5.67 -7.36 -11.50
C ARG A 167 5.43 -6.94 -10.07
N GLU A 168 6.35 -6.14 -9.52
CA GLU A 168 6.12 -5.47 -8.24
C GLU A 168 4.87 -4.59 -8.37
N ARG A 169 4.07 -4.62 -7.30
CA ARG A 169 2.79 -3.95 -7.21
C ARG A 169 2.90 -2.45 -7.42
N SER A 170 1.97 -1.90 -8.18
CA SER A 170 1.85 -0.47 -8.41
C SER A 170 1.47 0.24 -7.12
N VAL A 171 2.02 1.44 -6.89
CA VAL A 171 1.78 2.18 -5.66
C VAL A 171 0.79 3.32 -5.90
N PRO A 172 -0.31 3.39 -5.14
CA PRO A 172 -1.24 4.51 -5.22
C PRO A 172 -0.55 5.85 -4.94
N LEU A 173 -1.01 6.92 -5.61
CA LEU A 173 -0.43 8.25 -5.50
C LEU A 173 -1.11 9.11 -4.43
N GLU A 174 -0.33 9.72 -3.56
CA GLU A 174 -0.81 10.77 -2.65
C GLU A 174 -1.09 12.09 -3.40
N ASN A 175 -1.97 12.93 -2.85
CA ASN A 175 -2.34 14.22 -3.46
C ASN A 175 -1.14 15.12 -3.78
N SER A 176 -0.11 15.10 -2.92
CA SER A 176 1.14 15.85 -3.06
C SER A 176 2.05 15.30 -4.16
N GLU A 177 1.92 14.03 -4.52
CA GLU A 177 2.78 13.36 -5.50
C GLU A 177 2.35 13.64 -6.94
N CYS A 178 1.29 14.40 -7.18
CA CYS A 178 0.80 14.63 -8.54
C CYS A 178 1.87 15.26 -9.47
N SER A 179 2.75 16.11 -8.94
CA SER A 179 3.76 16.84 -9.70
C SER A 179 4.87 15.94 -10.26
N SER A 180 5.05 14.75 -9.69
CA SER A 180 6.04 13.78 -10.17
C SER A 180 5.64 13.19 -11.53
N LEU A 181 4.35 13.03 -11.79
CA LEU A 181 3.84 12.48 -13.06
C LEU A 181 4.13 13.40 -14.26
N LYS A 182 4.53 12.80 -15.38
CA LYS A 182 4.81 13.46 -16.66
C LYS A 182 4.02 12.82 -17.80
N VAL A 183 3.89 13.57 -18.89
CA VAL A 183 3.39 13.01 -20.16
C VAL A 183 4.38 11.94 -20.63
N GLY A 184 3.86 10.80 -21.06
CA GLY A 184 4.61 9.60 -21.41
C GLY A 184 4.73 8.58 -20.28
N ASP A 185 4.44 8.94 -19.03
CA ASP A 185 4.58 8.01 -17.91
C ASP A 185 3.63 6.82 -18.03
N HIS A 186 4.16 5.63 -17.74
CA HIS A 186 3.37 4.41 -17.56
C HIS A 186 2.72 4.41 -16.17
N VAL A 187 1.40 4.25 -16.16
CA VAL A 187 0.58 4.23 -14.95
C VAL A 187 -0.38 3.05 -14.95
N LEU A 188 -0.72 2.57 -13.77
CA LEU A 188 -1.84 1.65 -13.60
C LEU A 188 -3.08 2.48 -13.24
N CYS A 189 -4.12 2.40 -14.07
CA CYS A 189 -5.36 3.14 -13.88
C CYS A 189 -6.49 2.22 -13.38
N LEU A 190 -7.10 2.60 -12.27
CA LEU A 190 -8.34 2.03 -11.75
C LEU A 190 -9.52 2.49 -12.63
N LEU A 191 -10.20 1.54 -13.26
CA LEU A 191 -11.51 1.73 -13.87
C LEU A 191 -12.59 1.45 -12.83
N GLU A 192 -13.26 2.52 -12.37
CA GLU A 192 -14.39 2.43 -11.44
C GLU A 192 -15.69 2.24 -12.23
N LYS A 193 -16.26 1.02 -12.24
CA LYS A 193 -17.67 0.78 -12.62
C LYS A 193 -18.49 0.60 -11.35
N ARG A 194 -19.84 0.65 -11.45
CA ARG A 194 -20.76 0.62 -10.29
C ARG A 194 -20.38 -0.44 -9.26
N ASP A 195 -20.01 -1.64 -9.72
CA ASP A 195 -19.70 -2.79 -8.86
C ASP A 195 -18.30 -3.38 -9.09
N GLN A 196 -17.42 -2.66 -9.80
CA GLN A 196 -16.13 -3.22 -10.22
C GLN A 196 -14.98 -2.20 -10.11
N ALA A 197 -13.85 -2.68 -9.59
CA ALA A 197 -12.60 -1.95 -9.48
C ALA A 197 -11.50 -2.74 -10.23
N ILE A 198 -11.28 -2.37 -11.49
CA ILE A 198 -10.42 -3.10 -12.41
C ILE A 198 -9.22 -2.23 -12.78
N TYR A 199 -8.03 -2.81 -12.79
CA TYR A 199 -6.81 -2.05 -13.01
C TYR A 199 -6.20 -2.39 -14.37
N TYR A 200 -5.97 -1.38 -15.20
CA TYR A 200 -5.34 -1.52 -16.52
C TYR A 200 -4.12 -0.63 -16.64
N ASP A 201 -3.13 -1.11 -17.40
CA ASP A 201 -2.01 -0.26 -17.80
C ASP A 201 -2.49 0.81 -18.79
N ALA A 202 -1.98 2.01 -18.60
CA ALA A 202 -2.19 3.15 -19.46
C ALA A 202 -0.92 4.01 -19.50
N HIS A 203 -0.88 4.94 -20.44
CA HIS A 203 0.13 5.99 -20.48
C HIS A 203 -0.53 7.36 -20.43
N ILE A 204 0.13 8.32 -19.79
CA ILE A 204 -0.34 9.70 -19.71
C ILE A 204 -0.05 10.38 -21.05
N ILE A 205 -1.08 10.87 -21.73
CA ILE A 205 -0.95 11.61 -23.00
C ILE A 205 -1.03 13.12 -22.77
N GLU A 206 -1.68 13.58 -21.69
CA GLU A 206 -1.75 15.00 -21.35
C GLU A 206 -1.99 15.21 -19.84
N ILE A 207 -1.52 16.34 -19.30
CA ILE A 207 -1.77 16.72 -17.90
C ILE A 207 -2.26 18.16 -17.80
N HIS A 208 -3.49 18.33 -17.29
CA HIS A 208 -4.03 19.62 -16.92
C HIS A 208 -3.80 19.90 -15.44
N ARG A 209 -2.78 20.70 -15.14
CA ARG A 209 -2.43 21.10 -13.77
C ARG A 209 -3.43 22.13 -13.24
N ARG A 210 -3.85 21.98 -11.98
CA ARG A 210 -4.75 22.92 -11.29
C ARG A 210 -4.19 23.29 -9.93
N MET A 211 -4.50 24.49 -9.44
CA MET A 211 -4.17 24.89 -8.07
C MET A 211 -4.91 24.01 -7.06
N HIS A 212 -4.18 23.43 -6.12
CA HIS A 212 -4.72 22.65 -5.01
C HIS A 212 -3.69 22.53 -3.88
N ASP A 213 -4.14 22.05 -2.72
CA ASP A 213 -3.28 21.75 -1.57
C ASP A 213 -3.18 20.23 -1.34
N ILE A 214 -2.57 19.84 -0.22
CA ILE A 214 -2.36 18.44 0.17
C ILE A 214 -3.67 17.70 0.48
N ARG A 215 -4.80 18.40 0.70
CA ARG A 215 -6.08 17.77 1.06
C ARG A 215 -6.71 17.06 -0.13
N GLY A 216 -6.47 17.53 -1.35
CA GLY A 216 -7.04 16.92 -2.55
C GLY A 216 -6.43 17.43 -3.84
N CYS A 217 -5.88 16.52 -4.64
CA CYS A 217 -5.42 16.85 -6.00
C CYS A 217 -6.62 17.19 -6.91
N ARG A 218 -6.50 18.31 -7.63
CA ARG A 218 -7.49 18.78 -8.62
C ARG A 218 -7.00 18.66 -10.07
N CYS A 219 -5.78 18.17 -10.29
CA CYS A 219 -5.24 17.95 -11.63
C CYS A 219 -6.09 16.92 -12.39
N LEU A 220 -6.15 17.06 -13.71
CA LEU A 220 -6.76 16.08 -14.60
C LEU A 220 -5.68 15.47 -15.48
N PHE A 221 -5.71 14.14 -15.59
CA PHE A 221 -4.76 13.36 -16.37
C PHE A 221 -5.51 12.74 -17.52
N PHE A 222 -5.09 13.04 -18.74
CA PHE A 222 -5.61 12.38 -19.92
C PHE A 222 -4.72 11.17 -20.20
N ILE A 223 -5.32 9.99 -20.22
CA ILE A 223 -4.63 8.72 -20.36
C ILE A 223 -5.15 7.99 -21.59
N ARG A 224 -4.29 7.13 -22.16
CA ARG A 224 -4.68 6.14 -23.16
C ARG A 224 -4.39 4.75 -22.63
N TYR A 225 -5.39 3.89 -22.63
CA TYR A 225 -5.30 2.52 -22.17
C TYR A 225 -4.51 1.65 -23.16
N ASN A 226 -3.62 0.81 -22.65
CA ASN A 226 -2.74 0.00 -23.50
C ASN A 226 -3.47 -1.19 -24.14
N HIS A 227 -4.61 -1.62 -23.59
CA HIS A 227 -5.31 -2.83 -24.02
C HIS A 227 -6.24 -2.60 -25.22
N ASP A 228 -6.83 -1.41 -25.35
CA ASP A 228 -7.82 -1.10 -26.38
C ASP A 228 -7.61 0.28 -27.05
N ASN A 229 -6.57 1.03 -26.65
CA ASN A 229 -6.30 2.40 -27.08
C ASN A 229 -7.40 3.42 -26.77
N SER A 230 -8.37 3.07 -25.92
CA SER A 230 -9.37 4.03 -25.46
C SER A 230 -8.73 5.12 -24.61
N GLU A 231 -9.29 6.33 -24.67
CA GLU A 231 -8.77 7.49 -23.97
C GLU A 231 -9.77 7.98 -22.92
N GLU A 232 -9.27 8.35 -21.74
CA GLU A 232 -10.10 8.80 -20.63
C GLU A 232 -9.43 9.92 -19.83
N LYS A 233 -10.21 10.88 -19.36
CA LYS A 233 -9.76 11.91 -18.43
C LYS A 233 -10.04 11.47 -17.00
N VAL A 234 -8.99 11.24 -16.22
CA VAL A 234 -9.07 10.70 -14.86
C VAL A 234 -8.47 11.64 -13.83
N ARG A 235 -8.85 11.43 -12.56
CA ARG A 235 -8.28 12.12 -11.39
C ARG A 235 -7.11 11.31 -10.82
N LEU A 236 -6.20 11.98 -10.10
CA LEU A 236 -5.03 11.35 -9.48
C LEU A 236 -5.36 10.08 -8.68
N ARG A 237 -6.48 10.08 -7.93
CA ARG A 237 -6.89 8.94 -7.09
C ARG A 237 -7.11 7.63 -7.85
N ARG A 238 -7.29 7.70 -9.18
CA ARG A 238 -7.44 6.53 -10.05
C ARG A 238 -6.11 6.02 -10.59
N LEU A 239 -5.00 6.72 -10.34
CA LEU A 239 -3.69 6.39 -10.87
C LEU A 239 -2.78 5.83 -9.78
N CYS A 240 -2.10 4.74 -10.11
CA CYS A 240 -0.98 4.20 -9.34
C CYS A 240 0.30 4.35 -10.18
N ARG A 241 1.39 4.72 -9.53
CA ARG A 241 2.72 4.75 -10.17
C ARG A 241 3.31 3.35 -10.23
N ARG A 242 4.00 3.07 -11.33
CA ARG A 242 4.87 1.90 -11.44
C ARG A 242 6.10 2.10 -10.54
N PRO A 243 6.55 1.08 -9.78
CA PRO A 243 7.83 1.14 -9.08
C PRO A 243 8.97 1.43 -10.06
N ILE A 244 9.91 2.29 -9.66
CA ILE A 244 11.10 2.61 -10.44
C ILE A 244 12.05 1.42 -10.28
N ARG A 245 12.46 0.82 -11.40
CA ARG A 245 13.54 -0.18 -11.42
C ARG A 245 14.90 0.50 -11.36
#